data_AF-A0AAW5A4W9-F1
#
_entry.id   AF-A0AAW5A4W9-F1
#
_cell.length_a   1.000
_cell.length_b   1.000
_cell.length_c   1.000
_cell.angle_alpha   90.00
_cell.angle_beta   90.00
_cell.angle_gamma   90.00
#
_symmetry.space_group_name_H-M   'P 1'
#
loop_
_entity.id
_entity.type
_entity.pdbx_description
1 polymer ?
#
loop_
_entity_poly.entity_id
_entity_poly.type
_entity_poly.pdbx_seq_one_letter_code
_entity_poly.pdbx_strand_id
1 'polypeptide(L)' 'MEEIIAEHLAHKSPKRSSCYCRDGSGWHTDDIANPFNNLSIIKLPPYSPELNPIEQVWS' A
#
# COMPACT_ATOMS: atom_id res chain seq x y z
N MET A 1 4.74 4.09 10.58
CA MET A 1 3.66 4.74 9.81
C MET A 1 3.01 3.74 8.85
N GLU A 2 3.76 3.13 7.91
CA GLU A 2 3.20 2.14 6.98
C GLU A 2 2.62 0.89 7.66
N GLU A 3 3.29 0.38 8.70
CA GLU A 3 2.82 -0.79 9.46
C GLU A 3 1.46 -0.54 10.11
N ILE A 4 1.24 0.67 10.62
CA ILE A 4 -0.04 1.10 11.21
C ILE A 4 -1.13 1.18 10.13
N ILE A 5 -0.78 1.62 8.92
CA ILE A 5 -1.72 1.65 7.79
C ILE A 5 -2.09 0.23 7.38
N ALA A 6 -1.11 -0.67 7.25
CA ALA A 6 -1.35 -2.08 6.93
C ALA A 6 -2.26 -2.75 7.97
N GLU A 7 -1.96 -2.57 9.25
CA GLU A 7 -2.77 -3.08 10.35
C GLU A 7 -4.19 -2.51 10.32
N HIS A 8 -4.34 -1.20 10.12
CA HIS A 8 -5.64 -0.55 10.05
C HIS A 8 -6.47 -1.09 8.87
N LEU A 9 -5.87 -1.23 7.69
CA LEU A 9 -6.54 -1.75 6.49
C LEU A 9 -7.00 -3.19 6.70
N ALA A 10 -6.14 -4.04 7.26
CA ALA A 10 -6.46 -5.43 7.53
C ALA A 10 -7.62 -5.58 8.53
N HIS A 11 -7.63 -4.79 9.60
CA HIS A 11 -8.64 -4.88 10.67
C HIS A 11 -9.94 -4.14 10.40
N LYS A 12 -9.92 -3.07 9.60
CA LYS A 12 -11.13 -2.29 9.29
C LYS A 12 -12.13 -3.08 8.45
N SER A 13 -11.65 -4.01 7.63
CA SER A 13 -12.50 -4.79 6.73
C SER A 13 -11.98 -6.22 6.55
N PRO A 14 -12.02 -7.07 7.58
CA PRO A 14 -11.42 -8.41 7.57
C PRO A 14 -12.06 -9.36 6.54
N LYS A 15 -13.29 -9.06 6.08
CA LYS A 15 -13.99 -9.83 5.04
C LYS A 15 -13.76 -9.30 3.62
N ARG A 16 -12.95 -8.26 3.43
CA ARG A 16 -12.63 -7.67 2.12
C ARG A 16 -11.13 -7.72 1.89
N SER A 17 -10.74 -7.97 0.65
CA SER A 17 -9.36 -7.83 0.23
C SER A 17 -9.02 -6.35 0.07
N SER A 18 -7.98 -5.90 0.76
CA SER A 18 -7.44 -4.56 0.68
C SER A 18 -6.13 -4.57 -0.12
N CYS A 19 -5.88 -3.51 -0.88
CA CYS A 19 -4.59 -3.29 -1.51
C CYS A 19 -3.96 -2.00 -0.98
N TYR A 20 -2.64 -2.02 -0.82
CA TYR A 20 -1.84 -0.85 -0.46
C TYR A 20 -0.86 -0.56 -1.59
N CYS A 21 -1.09 0.54 -2.30
CA CYS A 21 -0.24 1.00 -3.39
C CYS A 21 0.94 1.80 -2.81
N ARG A 22 2.15 1.48 -3.26
CA ARG A 22 3.37 2.16 -2.85
C ARG A 22 4.24 2.53 -4.03
N ASP A 23 4.92 3.66 -3.88
CA ASP A 23 6.00 4.00 -4.79
C ASP A 23 7.23 3.11 -4.55
N GLY A 24 8.16 3.11 -5.49
CA GLY A 24 9.37 2.30 -5.45
C GLY A 24 10.50 2.91 -4.61
N SER A 25 10.23 3.83 -3.68
CA SER A 25 11.27 4.45 -2.86
C SER A 25 12.02 3.41 -2.04
N GLY A 26 13.34 3.51 -2.00
CA GLY A 26 14.25 2.52 -1.39
C GLY A 26 14.12 2.37 0.13
N TRP A 27 13.23 3.11 0.77
CA TRP A 27 12.93 3.03 2.20
C TRP A 27 11.70 2.18 2.52
N HIS A 28 10.99 1.67 1.50
CA HIS A 28 9.83 0.80 1.68
C HIS A 28 10.24 -0.67 1.84
N THR A 29 9.81 -1.29 2.93
CA THR A 29 10.05 -2.72 3.20
C THR A 29 8.91 -3.57 2.65
N ASP A 30 9.22 -4.63 1.89
CA ASP A 30 8.24 -5.51 1.22
C ASP A 30 7.32 -6.32 2.14
N ASP A 31 7.73 -6.57 3.38
CA ASP A 31 7.13 -7.64 4.20
C ASP A 31 5.89 -7.21 5.02
N ILE A 32 5.51 -5.93 5.01
CA ILE A 32 4.48 -5.40 5.93
C ILE A 32 3.06 -6.00 5.73
N ALA A 33 2.78 -6.64 4.59
CA ALA A 33 1.50 -7.31 4.33
C ALA A 33 1.55 -8.83 4.48
N ASN A 34 2.74 -9.41 4.64
CA ASN A 34 2.92 -10.85 4.83
C ASN A 34 2.12 -11.45 6.01
N PRO A 35 1.88 -10.74 7.14
CA PRO A 35 1.07 -11.29 8.23
C PRO A 35 -0.45 -11.29 7.95
N PHE A 36 -0.93 -10.69 6.85
CA PHE A 36 -2.36 -10.50 6.59
C PHE A 36 -2.82 -11.19 5.29
N ASN A 37 -3.69 -12.19 5.40
CA ASN A 37 -4.22 -12.92 4.24
C ASN A 37 -5.18 -12.08 3.36
N ASN A 38 -5.68 -10.96 3.88
CA ASN A 38 -6.61 -10.07 3.18
C ASN A 38 -5.96 -8.75 2.73
N LEU A 39 -4.64 -8.61 2.80
CA LEU A 39 -3.92 -7.42 2.37
C LEU A 39 -2.88 -7.78 1.31
N SER A 40 -2.80 -6.98 0.25
CA SER A 40 -1.78 -7.14 -0.79
C SER A 40 -1.08 -5.81 -1.06
N ILE A 41 0.22 -5.85 -1.34
CA ILE A 41 1.01 -4.65 -1.67
C ILE A 41 1.19 -4.59 -3.18
N ILE A 42 0.91 -3.43 -3.76
CA ILE A 42 1.14 -3.15 -5.17
C ILE A 42 2.29 -2.15 -5.26
N LYS A 43 3.41 -2.57 -5.84
CA LYS A 43 4.52 -1.68 -6.16
C LYS A 43 4.30 -1.04 -7.52
N LEU A 44 4.39 0.28 -7.56
CA LEU A 44 4.33 1.02 -8.82
C LEU A 44 5.67 0.89 -9.57
N PRO A 45 5.64 0.89 -10.92
CA PRO A 45 6.85 0.97 -11.71
C PRO A 45 7.61 2.28 -11.41
N PRO A 46 8.95 2.27 -11.51
CA PRO A 46 9.74 3.46 -11.24
C PRO A 46 9.40 4.58 -12.23
N TYR A 47 9.38 5.82 -11.74
CA TYR A 47 9.11 7.03 -12.52
C TYR A 47 7.72 7.12 -13.15
N SER A 48 6.70 6.48 -12.55
CA SER A 48 5.29 6.57 -12.96
C SER A 48 4.40 7.31 -11.93
N PRO A 49 4.59 8.64 -11.74
CA PRO A 49 3.74 9.42 -10.82
C PRO A 49 2.26 9.42 -11.24
N GLU A 50 1.95 9.28 -12.53
CA GLU A 50 0.59 9.19 -13.06
C GLU A 50 -0.20 7.99 -12.51
N LEU A 51 0.50 6.96 -12.02
CA LEU A 51 -0.11 5.76 -11.43
C LEU A 51 -0.30 5.86 -9.92
N ASN A 52 0.23 6.92 -9.28
CA ASN A 52 0.09 7.14 -7.86
C ASN A 52 -1.13 8.03 -7.59
N PRO A 53 -2.23 7.50 -7.01
CA PRO A 53 -3.46 8.27 -6.82
C PRO A 53 -3.29 9.52 -5.95
N ILE A 54 -2.27 9.56 -5.08
CA ILE A 54 -2.02 10.73 -4.25
C ILE A 54 -1.64 11.96 -5.07
N GLU A 55 -1.00 11.77 -6.23
CA GLU A 55 -0.61 12.86 -7.13
C GLU A 55 -1.84 13.57 -7.71
N GLN A 56 -2.97 12.86 -7.85
CA GLN A 56 -4.26 13.46 -8.25
C GLN A 56 -4.91 14.27 -7.12
N VAL A 57 -4.68 13.90 -5.86
CA VAL A 57 -5.21 14.63 -4.71
C VAL A 57 -4.50 15.97 -4.51
N TRP A 58 -3.23 16.05 -4.93
CA TRP A 58 -2.39 17.24 -4.79
C TRP A 58 -2.46 18.21 -5.99
N SER A 59 -3.15 17.84 -7.06
CA SER A 59 -3.30 18.65 -8.27
C SER A 59 -4.26 19.84 -8.13
#